data_AF-A0A3R8RTQ3-F1
#
_entry.id   AF-A0A3R8RTQ3-F1
#
_cell.length_a   1.000
_cell.length_b   1.000
_cell.length_c   1.000
_cell.angle_alpha   90.00
_cell.angle_beta   90.00
_cell.angle_gamma   90.00
#
_symmetry.space_group_name_H-M   'P 1'
#
loop_
_entity.id
_entity.type
_entity.pdbx_description
1 polymer ?
#
loop_
_entity_poly.entity_id
_entity_poly.type
_entity_poly.pdbx_seq_one_letter_code
_entity_poly.pdbx_strand_id
1 'polypeptide(L)'
;MADFQIDVDRMKTLINRLDQVDDRMRGAQERLNKVGPKGLGTDGLDNACDDFQDDWGDGIKRIADGAKQLHEGLRKTLESYESTDRELQKGFSQK
;
A
#
# COMPACT_ATOMS: atom_id res chain seq x y z
N MET A 1 16.95 -26.89 -7.05
CA MET A 1 17.12 -25.43 -7.22
C MET A 1 15.75 -24.74 -7.18
N ALA A 2 14.93 -24.99 -6.15
CA ALA A 2 13.54 -24.49 -6.08
C ALA A 2 13.32 -23.45 -4.97
N ASP A 3 14.37 -23.11 -4.21
CA ASP A 3 14.26 -22.34 -2.97
C ASP A 3 14.22 -20.81 -3.19
N PHE A 4 14.44 -20.35 -4.44
CA PHE A 4 14.47 -18.93 -4.82
C PHE A 4 13.48 -18.58 -5.94
N GLN A 5 12.45 -19.39 -6.16
CA GLN A 5 11.43 -19.04 -7.15
C GLN A 5 10.48 -18.02 -6.53
N ILE A 6 10.72 -16.74 -6.81
CA ILE A 6 9.80 -15.67 -6.47
C ILE A 6 8.46 -15.97 -7.16
N ASP A 7 7.40 -16.14 -6.36
CA ASP A 7 6.03 -16.25 -6.86
C ASP A 7 5.57 -14.86 -7.29
N VAL A 8 5.84 -14.55 -8.55
CA VAL A 8 5.51 -13.29 -9.21
C VAL A 8 4.02 -12.96 -9.09
N ASP A 9 3.16 -13.97 -9.17
CA ASP A 9 1.71 -13.78 -9.13
C ASP A 9 1.22 -13.50 -7.71
N ARG A 10 1.85 -14.11 -6.71
CA ARG A 10 1.60 -13.76 -5.30
C ARG A 10 2.08 -12.35 -4.96
N MET A 11 3.17 -11.90 -5.56
CA MET A 11 3.64 -10.52 -5.42
C MET A 11 2.67 -9.53 -6.04
N LYS A 12 2.20 -9.78 -7.28
CA LYS A 12 1.14 -8.97 -7.94
C LYS A 12 -0.14 -8.95 -7.12
N THR A 13 -0.52 -10.08 -6.51
CA THR A 13 -1.69 -10.17 -5.64
C THR A 13 -1.53 -9.31 -4.39
N LEU A 14 -0.35 -9.33 -3.78
CA LEU A 14 -0.04 -8.50 -2.60
C LEU A 14 -0.12 -7.01 -2.94
N ILE A 15 0.45 -6.62 -4.09
CA ILE A 15 0.37 -5.26 -4.65
C ILE A 15 -1.09 -4.81 -4.76
N ASN A 16 -1.94 -5.57 -5.45
CA ASN A 16 -3.35 -5.21 -5.64
C ASN A 16 -4.13 -5.11 -4.31
N ARG A 17 -3.74 -5.89 -3.30
CA ARG A 17 -4.36 -5.82 -1.96
C ARG A 17 -3.96 -4.54 -1.23
N LEU A 18 -2.71 -4.11 -1.37
CA LEU A 18 -2.24 -2.87 -0.76
C LEU A 18 -2.96 -1.65 -1.35
N ASP A 19 -3.17 -1.62 -2.67
CA ASP A 19 -3.95 -0.56 -3.33
C ASP A 19 -5.40 -0.52 -2.82
N GLN A 20 -6.05 -1.69 -2.69
CA GLN A 20 -7.42 -1.76 -2.15
C GLN A 20 -7.52 -1.29 -0.70
N VAL A 21 -6.47 -1.48 0.10
CA VAL A 21 -6.42 -0.99 1.49
C VAL A 21 -6.35 0.54 1.51
N ASP A 22 -5.50 1.14 0.65
CA ASP A 22 -5.42 2.60 0.50
C ASP A 22 -6.78 3.19 0.12
N ASP A 23 -7.44 2.65 -0.91
CA ASP A 23 -8.76 3.11 -1.38
C ASP A 23 -9.82 3.06 -0.26
N ARG A 24 -9.88 1.93 0.48
CA ARG A 24 -10.85 1.75 1.57
C ARG A 24 -10.58 2.71 2.71
N MET A 25 -9.32 2.93 3.05
CA MET A 25 -8.93 3.83 4.13
C MET A 25 -9.27 5.29 3.77
N ARG A 26 -8.92 5.75 2.57
CA ARG A 26 -9.31 7.08 2.07
C ARG A 26 -10.82 7.26 2.08
N GLY A 27 -11.57 6.28 1.58
CA GLY A 27 -13.03 6.32 1.60
C GLY A 27 -13.63 6.39 3.01
N ALA A 28 -13.01 5.75 4.00
CA ALA A 28 -13.42 5.85 5.40
C ALA A 28 -13.13 7.25 5.97
N GLN A 29 -11.97 7.82 5.68
CA GLN A 29 -11.59 9.18 6.08
C GLN A 29 -12.53 10.24 5.49
N GLU A 30 -12.87 10.13 4.20
CA GLU A 30 -13.83 11.04 3.55
C GLU A 30 -15.21 10.98 4.20
N ARG A 31 -15.67 9.80 4.61
CA ARG A 31 -16.94 9.63 5.32
C ARG A 31 -16.89 10.28 6.70
N LEU A 32 -15.77 10.14 7.40
CA LEU A 32 -15.52 10.80 8.68
C LEU A 32 -15.56 12.33 8.55
N ASN A 33 -14.82 12.88 7.59
CA ASN A 33 -14.82 14.32 7.31
C ASN A 33 -16.21 14.86 6.94
N LYS A 34 -17.04 14.05 6.27
CA LYS A 34 -18.43 14.43 5.91
C LYS A 34 -19.36 14.51 7.12
N VAL A 35 -19.14 13.69 8.15
CA VAL A 35 -19.94 13.73 9.38
C VAL A 35 -19.58 15.00 10.17
N GLY A 36 -18.31 15.40 10.16
CA GLY A 36 -17.81 16.62 10.80
C GLY A 36 -17.93 16.59 12.33
N PRO A 37 -17.16 17.42 13.05
CA PRO A 37 -17.28 17.55 14.51
C PRO A 37 -18.60 18.23 14.92
N LYS A 38 -19.09 19.14 14.07
CA LYS A 38 -20.23 20.03 14.39
C LYS A 38 -21.55 19.29 14.31
N GLY A 39 -21.99 18.78 15.45
CA GLY A 39 -23.30 18.14 15.57
C GLY A 39 -23.46 17.24 16.79
N LEU A 40 -22.39 17.00 17.55
CA LEU A 40 -22.39 16.09 18.68
C LEU A 40 -22.79 16.77 20.00
N GLY A 41 -22.80 18.11 20.03
CA GLY A 41 -23.56 18.90 21.00
C GLY A 41 -22.80 19.31 22.27
N THR A 42 -21.48 19.06 22.33
CA THR A 42 -20.60 19.60 23.39
C THR A 42 -19.20 19.87 22.84
N ASP A 43 -18.60 21.01 23.20
CA ASP A 43 -17.28 21.44 22.69
C ASP A 43 -16.18 20.38 22.89
N GLY A 44 -16.23 19.63 23.99
CA GLY A 44 -15.26 18.57 24.27
C GLY A 44 -15.37 17.36 23.34
N LEU A 45 -16.59 17.00 22.94
CA LEU A 45 -16.83 15.88 22.02
C LEU A 45 -16.51 16.28 20.58
N ASP A 46 -16.83 17.52 20.21
CA ASP A 46 -16.47 18.10 18.92
C ASP A 46 -14.93 18.14 18.75
N ASN A 47 -14.18 18.61 19.75
CA ASN A 47 -12.71 18.63 19.74
C ASN A 47 -12.09 17.23 19.65
N ALA A 48 -12.60 16.27 20.44
CA ALA A 48 -12.09 14.90 20.40
C ALA A 48 -12.34 14.22 19.04
N CYS A 49 -13.44 14.58 18.36
CA CYS A 49 -13.72 14.11 17.01
C CYS A 49 -12.80 14.76 15.96
N ASP A 50 -12.43 16.02 16.13
CA ASP A 50 -11.44 16.69 15.27
C ASP A 50 -10.05 16.06 15.43
N ASP A 51 -9.57 15.91 16.66
CA ASP A 51 -8.28 15.27 16.95
C ASP A 51 -8.23 13.84 16.37
N PHE A 52 -9.32 13.08 16.53
CA PHE A 52 -9.44 11.75 15.95
C PHE A 52 -9.39 11.77 14.43
N GLN A 53 -10.08 12.70 13.77
CA GLN A 53 -10.08 12.81 12.31
C GLN A 53 -8.68 13.13 11.76
N ASP A 54 -7.96 14.03 12.41
CA ASP A 54 -6.61 14.42 12.03
C ASP A 54 -5.61 13.27 12.20
N ASP A 55 -5.59 12.63 13.38
CA ASP A 55 -4.71 11.49 13.67
C ASP A 55 -5.01 10.30 12.74
N TRP A 56 -6.30 10.04 12.48
CA TRP A 56 -6.73 9.01 11.56
C TRP A 56 -6.30 9.31 10.12
N GLY A 57 -6.41 10.57 9.70
CA GLY A 57 -5.93 11.04 8.40
C GLY A 57 -4.42 10.84 8.21
N ASP A 58 -3.61 11.21 9.20
CA ASP A 58 -2.15 10.97 9.18
C ASP A 58 -1.83 9.46 9.16
N GLY A 59 -2.50 8.68 10.00
CA GLY A 59 -2.33 7.23 10.05
C GLY A 59 -2.59 6.56 8.69
N ILE A 60 -3.69 6.92 8.02
CA ILE A 60 -4.00 6.42 6.67
C ILE A 60 -2.93 6.83 5.67
N LYS A 61 -2.50 8.10 5.69
CA LYS A 61 -1.46 8.59 4.78
C LYS A 61 -0.15 7.82 4.94
N ARG A 62 0.26 7.54 6.18
CA ARG A 62 1.47 6.75 6.46
C ARG A 62 1.36 5.30 5.99
N ILE A 63 0.18 4.69 6.13
CA ILE A 63 -0.08 3.34 5.61
C ILE A 63 -0.01 3.34 4.08
N ALA A 64 -0.61 4.33 3.42
CA ALA A 64 -0.56 4.51 1.97
C ALA A 64 0.88 4.65 1.46
N ASP A 65 1.67 5.50 2.11
CA ASP A 65 3.07 5.73 1.74
C ASP A 65 3.90 4.45 1.93
N GLY A 66 3.70 3.71 3.02
CA GLY A 66 4.36 2.42 3.26
C GLY A 66 3.97 1.35 2.24
N ALA A 67 2.68 1.28 1.89
CA ALA A 67 2.16 0.40 0.85
C ALA A 67 2.80 0.71 -0.52
N LYS A 68 2.93 1.99 -0.87
CA LYS A 68 3.58 2.43 -2.11
C LYS A 68 5.08 2.09 -2.14
N GLN A 69 5.79 2.27 -1.03
CA GLN A 69 7.21 1.89 -0.93
C GLN A 69 7.41 0.38 -1.09
N LEU A 70 6.55 -0.42 -0.44
CA LEU A 70 6.55 -1.88 -0.62
C LEU A 70 6.27 -2.25 -2.08
N HIS A 71 5.26 -1.64 -2.70
CA HIS A 71 4.94 -1.83 -4.11
C HIS A 71 6.15 -1.57 -5.02
N GLU A 72 6.82 -0.42 -4.85
CA GLU A 72 8.00 -0.07 -5.64
C GLU A 72 9.18 -1.03 -5.42
N GLY A 73 9.41 -1.45 -4.17
CA GLY A 73 10.45 -2.42 -3.83
C GLY A 73 10.20 -3.79 -4.47
N LEU A 74 8.95 -4.27 -4.41
CA LEU A 74 8.55 -5.53 -5.03
C LEU A 74 8.66 -5.46 -6.56
N ARG A 75 8.26 -4.35 -7.17
CA ARG A 75 8.38 -4.14 -8.63
C ARG A 75 9.84 -4.19 -9.07
N LYS A 76 10.73 -3.47 -8.39
CA LYS A 76 12.18 -3.47 -8.68
C LYS A 76 12.80 -4.86 -8.51
N THR A 77 12.37 -5.59 -7.47
CA THR A 77 12.83 -6.97 -7.21
C THR A 77 12.42 -7.90 -8.35
N LEU A 78 11.16 -7.79 -8.81
CA LEU A 78 10.66 -8.57 -9.94
C LEU A 78 11.40 -8.24 -11.24
N GLU A 79 11.56 -6.96 -11.56
CA GLU A 79 12.30 -6.52 -12.75
C GLU A 79 13.75 -7.02 -12.74
N SER A 80 14.40 -7.00 -11.58
CA SER A 80 15.76 -7.52 -11.41
C SER A 80 15.81 -9.02 -11.66
N TYR A 81 14.86 -9.78 -11.09
CA TYR A 81 14.79 -11.24 -11.27
C TYR A 81 14.56 -11.61 -12.74
N GLU A 82 13.61 -10.97 -13.41
CA GLU A 82 13.35 -11.19 -14.83
C GLU A 82 14.55 -10.82 -15.72
N SER A 83 15.24 -9.72 -15.39
CA SER A 83 16.45 -9.32 -16.13
C SER A 83 17.56 -10.35 -15.99
N THR A 84 17.83 -10.80 -14.76
CA THR A 84 18.85 -11.82 -14.48
C THR A 84 18.51 -13.14 -15.17
N ASP A 85 17.25 -13.59 -15.13
CA ASP A 85 16.84 -14.83 -15.79
C ASP A 85 16.99 -14.75 -17.33
N ARG A 86 16.62 -13.60 -17.94
CA ARG A 86 16.85 -13.36 -19.38
C ARG A 86 18.32 -13.35 -19.76
N GLU A 87 19.19 -12.75 -18.94
CA GLU A 87 20.64 -12.73 -19.18
C GLU A 87 21.25 -14.13 -19.08
N LEU A 88 20.84 -14.90 -18.06
CA LEU A 88 21.25 -16.30 -17.91
C LEU A 88 20.81 -17.13 -19.12
N GLN A 89 19.54 -17.03 -19.56
CA GLN A 89 19.05 -17.75 -20.74
C GLN A 89 19.84 -17.42 -22.00
N LYS A 90 20.18 -16.13 -22.23
CA LYS A 90 21.01 -15.72 -23.37
C LYS A 90 22.41 -16.33 -23.29
N GLY A 91 23.06 -16.28 -22.12
CA GLY A 91 24.38 -16.84 -21.90
C GLY A 91 24.46 -18.36 -22.09
N PHE A 92 23.38 -19.09 -21.72
CA PHE A 92 23.27 -20.53 -21.96
C PHE A 92 22.86 -20.90 -23.40
N SER A 93 22.13 -20.03 -24.11
CA SER A 93 21.74 -20.27 -25.52
C SER A 93 22.85 -19.91 -26.52
N GLN A 94 23.89 -19.19 -26.10
CA GLN A 94 25.07 -18.84 -26.92
C GLN A 94 26.22 -19.85 -26.84
N LYS A 95 26.05 -20.96 -26.10
CA LYS A 95 26.97 -22.12 -26.09
C LYS A 95 26.32 -23.30 -26.81
#